data_AF-A0A6N9U5T9-F1
#
_entry.id   AF-A0A6N9U5T9-F1
#
_cell.length_a   1.000
_cell.length_b   1.000
_cell.length_c   1.000
_cell.angle_alpha   90.00
_cell.angle_beta   90.00
_cell.angle_gamma   90.00
#
_symmetry.space_group_name_H-M   'P 1'
#
loop_
_entity.id
_entity.type
_entity.pdbx_description
1 polymer ?
#
loop_
_entity_poly.entity_id
_entity_poly.type
_entity_poly.pdbx_seq_one_letter_code
_entity_poly.pdbx_strand_id
1 'polypeptide(L)'
;MRDSISRALMWMLRLMLPARGKRRAATVPVPTPEPAPAVVPRMFAGPSSGQARAIFRAEETRGLTPEQRERWWAAAFAEIGVD
;
A
#
# COMPACT_ATOMS: atom_id res chain seq x y z
N MET A 1 -10.54 26.42 20.89
CA MET A 1 -10.38 24.97 20.60
C MET A 1 -10.86 24.60 19.18
N ARG A 2 -12.00 25.14 18.71
CA ARG A 2 -12.42 24.98 17.30
C ARG A 2 -11.44 25.59 16.30
N ASP A 3 -10.85 26.74 16.64
CA ASP A 3 -9.96 27.47 15.71
C ASP A 3 -8.63 26.77 15.43
N SER A 4 -8.14 25.96 16.38
CA SER A 4 -6.91 25.18 16.19
C SER A 4 -7.12 24.02 15.22
N ILE A 5 -8.29 23.36 15.28
CA ILE A 5 -8.67 22.27 14.37
C ILE A 5 -8.83 22.81 12.95
N SER A 6 -9.52 23.95 12.79
CA SER A 6 -9.70 24.61 11.49
C SER A 6 -8.38 25.05 10.86
N ARG A 7 -7.43 25.56 11.68
CA ARG A 7 -6.09 25.93 11.21
C ARG A 7 -5.27 24.71 10.76
N ALA A 8 -5.33 23.61 11.50
CA ALA A 8 -4.63 22.37 11.15
C ALA A 8 -5.15 21.78 9.83
N LEU A 9 -6.48 21.72 9.67
CA LEU A 9 -7.12 21.25 8.43
C LEU A 9 -6.78 22.12 7.22
N MET A 10 -6.81 23.44 7.35
CA MET A 10 -6.39 24.34 6.27
C MET A 10 -4.91 24.17 5.89
N TRP A 11 -4.05 23.93 6.88
CA TRP A 11 -2.63 23.66 6.64
C TRP A 11 -2.42 22.38 5.82
N MET A 12 -3.14 21.31 6.20
CA MET A 12 -3.07 20.02 5.52
C MET A 12 -3.59 20.10 4.08
N LEU A 13 -4.71 20.80 3.87
CA LEU A 13 -5.27 21.06 2.54
C LEU A 13 -4.30 21.86 1.65
N ARG A 14 -3.59 22.83 2.22
CA ARG A 14 -2.62 23.67 1.50
C ARG A 14 -1.34 22.91 1.10
N LEU A 15 -0.98 21.88 1.86
CA LEU A 15 0.11 20.95 1.51
C LEU A 15 -0.31 19.93 0.45
N MET A 16 -1.57 19.47 0.51
CA MET A 16 -2.09 18.43 -0.39
C MET A 16 -2.56 18.97 -1.75
N LEU A 17 -2.97 20.23 -1.84
CA LEU A 17 -3.34 20.83 -3.12
C LEU A 17 -2.13 21.53 -3.75
N PRO A 18 -1.68 21.12 -4.95
CA PRO A 18 -0.67 21.88 -5.68
C PRO A 18 -1.24 23.29 -5.93
N ALA A 19 -0.53 24.31 -5.46
CA ALA A 19 -0.91 25.70 -5.67
C ALA A 19 -1.05 25.98 -7.17
N ARG A 20 -2.30 26.00 -7.65
CA ARG A 20 -2.61 26.20 -9.07
C ARG A 20 -2.62 27.70 -9.35
N GLY A 21 -1.46 28.23 -9.75
CA GLY A 21 -1.28 29.57 -10.31
C GLY A 21 0.01 30.22 -9.80
N LYS A 22 0.97 30.66 -10.62
CA LYS A 22 0.92 31.20 -11.99
C LYS A 22 2.20 30.80 -12.72
N ARG A 23 2.13 30.01 -13.80
CA ARG A 23 3.23 29.98 -14.79
C ARG A 23 3.06 31.21 -15.69
N ARG A 24 3.72 32.30 -15.35
CA ARG A 24 3.97 33.40 -16.30
C ARG A 24 5.44 33.27 -16.73
N ALA A 25 5.62 32.70 -17.91
CA ALA A 25 6.72 32.85 -18.86
C ALA A 25 6.71 31.58 -19.72
N ALA A 26 6.42 31.75 -21.01
CA ALA A 26 6.59 30.70 -22.00
C ALA A 26 8.10 30.40 -22.10
N THR A 27 8.56 29.41 -21.34
CA THR A 27 9.84 28.77 -21.61
C THR A 27 9.60 27.81 -22.76
N VAL A 28 10.27 28.06 -23.88
CA VAL A 28 10.32 27.16 -25.03
C VAL A 28 10.68 25.75 -24.52
N PRO A 29 9.88 24.71 -24.79
CA PRO A 29 10.25 23.37 -24.38
C PRO A 29 11.39 22.90 -25.29
N VAL A 30 12.61 22.87 -24.75
CA VAL A 30 13.66 21.98 -25.25
C VAL A 30 13.06 20.56 -25.20
N PRO A 31 13.12 19.77 -26.28
CA PRO A 31 12.65 18.39 -26.25
C PRO A 31 13.53 17.60 -25.27
N THR A 32 13.06 17.53 -24.03
CA THR A 32 13.61 16.64 -23.01
C THR A 32 13.14 15.24 -23.42
N PRO A 33 14.04 14.26 -23.55
CA PRO A 33 13.63 12.89 -23.85
C PRO A 33 12.59 12.46 -22.81
N GLU A 34 11.45 11.95 -23.29
CA GLU A 34 10.39 11.42 -22.46
C GLU A 34 11.00 10.35 -21.55
N PRO A 35 10.92 10.47 -20.21
CA PRO A 35 11.41 9.43 -19.33
C PRO A 35 10.62 8.16 -19.63
N ALA A 36 11.33 7.07 -19.94
CA ALA A 36 10.72 5.76 -20.13
C ALA A 36 9.78 5.47 -18.95
N PRO A 37 8.60 4.84 -19.20
CA PRO A 37 7.66 4.53 -18.14
C PRO A 37 8.41 3.78 -17.03
N ALA A 38 8.39 4.35 -15.82
CA ALA A 38 9.05 3.74 -14.68
C ALA A 38 8.46 2.34 -14.49
N VAL A 39 9.32 1.32 -14.61
CA VAL A 39 8.95 -0.05 -14.23
C VAL A 39 8.74 -0.01 -12.72
N VAL A 40 7.49 0.10 -12.31
CA VAL A 40 7.12 0.02 -10.89
C VAL A 40 7.45 -1.41 -10.46
N PRO A 41 8.41 -1.62 -9.53
CA PRO A 41 8.67 -2.96 -9.04
C PRO A 41 7.34 -3.50 -8.50
N ARG A 42 6.99 -4.72 -8.93
CA ARG A 42 5.75 -5.37 -8.55
C ARG A 42 5.67 -5.37 -7.03
N MET A 43 4.72 -4.62 -6.48
CA MET A 43 4.48 -4.62 -5.04
C MET A 43 4.14 -6.06 -4.65
N PHE A 44 4.94 -6.61 -3.73
CA PHE A 44 4.89 -7.95 -3.14
C PHE A 44 3.83 -8.88 -3.73
N ALA A 45 4.27 -9.89 -4.51
CA ALA A 45 3.40 -10.93 -5.05
C ALA A 45 3.07 -11.98 -3.97
N GLY A 46 2.41 -11.53 -2.91
CA GLY A 46 1.94 -12.40 -1.83
C GLY A 46 0.74 -13.25 -2.26
N PRO A 47 0.27 -14.14 -1.37
CA PRO A 47 -0.90 -14.95 -1.62
C PRO A 47 -2.11 -14.04 -1.84
N SER A 48 -3.01 -14.47 -2.72
CA SER A 48 -4.29 -13.80 -2.87
C SER A 48 -5.06 -13.83 -1.55
N SER A 49 -5.94 -12.85 -1.35
CA SER A 49 -6.81 -12.81 -0.16
C SER A 49 -7.66 -14.08 -0.01
N GLY A 50 -8.03 -14.72 -1.12
CA GLY A 50 -8.72 -16.02 -1.13
C GLY A 50 -7.85 -17.14 -0.57
N GLN A 51 -6.60 -17.25 -1.00
CA GLN A 51 -5.65 -18.25 -0.50
C GLN A 51 -5.36 -18.06 0.99
N ALA A 52 -5.10 -16.83 1.43
CA ALA A 52 -4.87 -16.55 2.85
C ALA A 52 -6.09 -16.92 3.72
N ARG A 53 -7.31 -16.62 3.25
CA ARG A 53 -8.54 -16.98 3.96
C ARG A 53 -8.75 -18.49 4.03
N ALA A 54 -8.40 -19.23 2.98
CA ALA A 54 -8.49 -20.69 2.98
C ALA A 54 -7.60 -21.28 4.07
N ILE A 55 -6.36 -20.80 4.18
CA ILE A 55 -5.41 -21.21 5.23
C ILE A 55 -5.96 -20.86 6.62
N PHE A 56 -6.43 -19.63 6.84
CA PHE A 56 -6.93 -19.23 8.16
C PHE A 56 -8.22 -19.94 8.61
N ARG A 57 -9.04 -20.43 7.66
CA ARG A 57 -10.32 -21.07 7.94
C ARG A 57 -10.29 -22.60 7.79
N ALA A 58 -9.11 -23.17 7.60
CA ALA A 58 -8.92 -24.61 7.48
C ALA A 58 -9.50 -25.35 8.70
N GLU A 59 -10.24 -26.43 8.46
CA GLU A 59 -10.93 -27.20 9.50
C GLU A 59 -9.94 -27.77 10.53
N GLU A 60 -8.74 -28.12 10.06
CA GLU A 60 -7.60 -28.64 10.80
C GLU A 60 -7.20 -27.70 11.96
N THR A 61 -7.50 -26.41 11.86
CA THR A 61 -7.13 -25.40 12.86
C THR A 61 -8.14 -25.25 14.00
N ARG A 62 -9.36 -25.77 13.86
CA ARG A 62 -10.47 -25.55 14.79
C ARG A 62 -10.24 -26.17 16.18
N GLY A 63 -9.48 -27.25 16.26
CA GLY A 63 -9.15 -27.95 17.51
C GLY A 63 -7.76 -27.61 18.08
N LEU A 64 -6.96 -26.81 17.38
CA LEU A 64 -5.59 -26.50 17.78
C LEU A 64 -5.53 -25.38 18.83
N THR A 65 -4.56 -25.48 19.74
CA THR A 65 -4.18 -24.35 20.60
C THR A 65 -3.68 -23.18 19.74
N PRO A 66 -3.68 -21.94 20.26
CA PRO A 66 -3.20 -20.78 19.51
C PRO A 66 -1.78 -20.98 18.93
N GLU A 67 -0.86 -21.53 19.72
CA GLU A 67 0.54 -21.73 19.34
C GLU A 67 0.68 -22.81 18.26
N GLN A 68 -0.12 -23.88 18.35
CA GLN A 68 -0.16 -24.92 17.32
C GLN A 68 -0.74 -24.39 16.02
N ARG A 69 -1.74 -23.53 16.12
CA ARG A 69 -2.39 -22.90 14.97
C ARG A 69 -1.45 -21.95 14.23
N GLU A 70 -0.68 -21.14 14.95
CA GLU A 70 0.35 -20.28 14.36
C GLU A 70 1.42 -21.09 13.63
N ARG A 71 1.92 -22.18 14.24
CA ARG A 71 2.88 -23.08 13.59
C ARG A 71 2.29 -23.73 12.34
N TRP A 72 1.03 -24.15 12.40
CA TRP A 72 0.34 -24.73 11.26
C TRP A 72 0.18 -23.71 10.13
N TRP A 73 -0.22 -22.47 10.42
CA TRP A 73 -0.31 -21.40 9.42
C TRP A 73 1.04 -21.09 8.80
N ALA A 74 2.10 -20.99 9.59
CA ALA A 74 3.46 -20.76 9.09
C ALA A 74 3.87 -21.86 8.09
N ALA A 75 3.61 -23.13 8.42
CA ALA A 75 3.87 -24.25 7.51
C ALA A 75 3.05 -24.15 6.21
N ALA A 76 1.74 -23.86 6.32
CA ALA A 76 0.86 -23.74 5.16
C ALA A 76 1.23 -22.54 4.24
N PHE A 77 1.72 -21.44 4.82
CA PHE A 77 2.24 -20.31 4.04
C PHE A 77 3.58 -20.64 3.37
N ALA A 78 4.47 -21.36 4.06
CA ALA A 78 5.73 -21.83 3.48
C ALA A 78 5.51 -22.79 2.29
N GLU A 79 4.51 -23.68 2.36
CA GLU A 79 4.16 -24.58 1.25
C GLU A 79 3.75 -23.84 -0.04
N ILE A 80 3.19 -22.63 0.09
CA ILE A 80 2.84 -21.77 -1.05
C ILE A 80 3.94 -20.76 -1.41
N GLY A 81 5.14 -20.93 -0.85
CA GLY A 81 6.32 -20.11 -1.14
C GLY A 81 6.33 -18.75 -0.46
N VAL A 82 5.59 -18.59 0.65
CA VAL A 82 5.60 -17.39 1.49
C VAL A 82 6.49 -17.66 2.70
N ASP A 83 7.60 -16.94 2.78
CA ASP A 83 8.62 -17.03 3.84
C ASP A 83 8.60 -15.77 4.72
#